data_AF-A0A953SBY9-F1
#
_entry.id   AF-A0A953SBY9-F1
#
_cell.length_a   1.000
_cell.length_b   1.000
_cell.length_c   1.000
_cell.angle_alpha   90.00
_cell.angle_beta   90.00
_cell.angle_gamma   90.00
#
_symmetry.space_group_name_H-M   'P 1'
#
loop_
_entity.id
_entity.type
_entity.pdbx_description
1 polymer ?
#
loop_
_entity_poly.entity_id
_entity_poly.type
_entity_poly.pdbx_seq_one_letter_code
_entity_poly.pdbx_strand_id
1 'polypeptide(L)'
;MNKDYVDIQVKGKPVRVPAAFINGSTVIAAGRWLKIANVMDEQLLDGETVPDPESFIAGLRDSDLRADIFTFAQKLPDITPKHRYHLEWDNAAAIPITRFSDWWERRAKPDVRAAVKRAKKLGVVVKLSEFNDAFVEGICRIYNESAVRQGKPFHHYRKDFETVKRENSTYLERSAFLGAYYNEELIGFIRFVYVGNTATTVQVIGQRAHFDKKPMNALIAKAVEVCEQKRLSHLVYGSYIYKGRNSSLTEFKRRNGFEQVLLPRYYIPLTLKGKIALKLNLHRPLADHVPQPLVVQLKRIQRLWSNFKLESETEASS
;
A
#
# COMPACT_ATOMS: atom_id res chain seq x y z
N MET A 1 33.58 2.11 9.83
CA MET A 1 32.27 2.14 10.49
C MET A 1 31.30 1.34 9.65
N ASN A 2 30.49 0.49 10.28
CA ASN A 2 29.66 -0.49 9.59
C ASN A 2 28.46 0.19 8.93
N LYS A 3 28.27 -0.06 7.63
CA LYS A 3 26.97 0.18 7.00
C LYS A 3 25.97 -0.76 7.61
N ASP A 4 24.92 -0.21 8.18
CA ASP A 4 23.78 -1.00 8.59
C ASP A 4 22.94 -1.38 7.38
N TYR A 5 22.28 -2.54 7.48
CA TYR A 5 21.43 -3.08 6.43
C TYR A 5 20.16 -3.61 7.06
N VAL A 6 19.05 -3.45 6.35
CA VAL A 6 17.77 -4.04 6.72
C VAL A 6 17.22 -4.85 5.56
N ASP A 7 16.44 -5.89 5.88
CA ASP A 7 15.73 -6.67 4.88
C ASP A 7 14.35 -6.05 4.64
N ILE A 8 14.12 -5.64 3.39
CA ILE A 8 12.81 -5.18 2.93
C ILE A 8 12.17 -6.21 2.01
N GLN A 9 10.84 -6.19 1.94
CA GLN A 9 10.09 -7.06 1.02
C GLN A 9 9.85 -6.35 -0.32
N VAL A 10 10.57 -6.77 -1.37
CA VAL A 10 10.34 -6.27 -2.73
C VAL A 10 9.70 -7.40 -3.54
N LYS A 11 8.43 -7.23 -3.91
CA LYS A 11 7.68 -8.26 -4.67
C LYS A 11 7.75 -9.64 -3.99
N GLY A 12 7.55 -9.66 -2.67
CA GLY A 12 7.55 -10.89 -1.85
C GLY A 12 8.91 -11.55 -1.65
N LYS A 13 10.01 -10.92 -2.08
CA LYS A 13 11.36 -11.42 -1.85
C LYS A 13 12.07 -10.51 -0.86
N PRO A 14 12.75 -11.07 0.15
CA PRO A 14 13.63 -10.27 1.00
C PRO A 14 14.76 -9.71 0.15
N VAL A 15 14.97 -8.40 0.24
CA VAL A 15 16.07 -7.69 -0.39
C VAL A 15 16.76 -6.90 0.69
N ARG A 16 18.06 -7.18 0.87
CA ARG A 16 18.90 -6.48 1.82
C ARG A 16 19.29 -5.12 1.24
N VAL A 17 18.91 -4.04 1.91
CA VAL A 17 19.20 -2.66 1.48
C VAL A 17 20.01 -1.91 2.54
N PRO A 18 20.90 -0.98 2.13
CA PRO A 18 21.58 -0.10 3.07
C PRO A 18 20.57 0.72 3.89
N ALA A 19 20.86 0.87 5.17
CA ALA A 19 20.04 1.63 6.10
C ALA A 19 20.88 2.51 7.03
N ALA A 20 20.25 3.52 7.60
CA ALA A 20 20.76 4.30 8.73
C ALA A 20 19.59 4.68 9.65
N PHE A 21 19.88 4.82 10.94
CA PHE A 21 18.91 5.29 11.92
C PHE A 21 19.09 6.77 12.18
N ILE A 22 18.10 7.58 11.78
CA ILE A 22 18.15 9.04 11.84
C ILE A 22 16.91 9.54 12.59
N ASN A 23 17.11 10.30 13.67
CA ASN A 23 16.05 10.94 14.46
C ASN A 23 14.86 10.00 14.77
N GLY A 24 15.15 8.77 15.22
CA GLY A 24 14.11 7.80 15.59
C GLY A 24 13.55 6.96 14.44
N SER A 25 14.01 7.19 13.20
CA SER A 25 13.50 6.54 12.00
C SER A 25 14.57 5.76 11.25
N THR A 26 14.22 4.56 10.77
CA THR A 26 15.06 3.81 9.83
C THR A 26 14.89 4.39 8.44
N VAL A 27 15.99 4.89 7.87
CA VAL A 27 16.05 5.37 6.49
C VAL A 27 16.74 4.33 5.64
N ILE A 28 16.16 4.00 4.49
CA ILE A 28 16.73 3.04 3.54
C ILE A 28 17.10 3.76 2.25
N ALA A 29 18.13 3.28 1.57
CA ALA A 29 18.53 3.79 0.26
C ALA A 29 18.44 2.71 -0.82
N ALA A 30 17.74 3.03 -1.92
CA ALA A 30 17.58 2.13 -3.07
C ALA A 30 18.00 2.81 -4.37
N GLY A 31 18.38 1.99 -5.37
CA GLY A 31 18.78 2.45 -6.70
C GLY A 31 20.21 2.05 -7.08
N ARG A 32 20.43 1.83 -8.38
CA ARG A 32 21.74 1.45 -8.92
C ARG A 32 22.54 2.67 -9.35
N TRP A 33 22.02 3.41 -10.33
CA TRP A 33 22.65 4.62 -10.83
C TRP A 33 22.34 5.80 -9.89
N LEU A 34 21.09 6.19 -9.72
CA LEU A 34 20.68 7.24 -8.78
C LEU A 34 20.18 6.59 -7.49
N LYS A 35 20.79 6.92 -6.35
CA LYS A 35 20.38 6.38 -5.05
C LYS A 35 19.40 7.32 -4.37
N ILE A 36 18.19 6.84 -4.10
CA ILE A 36 17.15 7.61 -3.43
C ILE A 36 16.95 7.00 -2.05
N ALA A 37 17.08 7.84 -1.02
CA ALA A 37 16.77 7.51 0.36
C ALA A 37 15.33 7.90 0.70
N ASN A 38 14.65 7.04 1.46
CA ASN A 38 13.33 7.31 2.01
C ASN A 38 13.20 6.67 3.39
N VAL A 39 12.29 7.19 4.19
CA VAL A 39 11.96 6.58 5.48
C VAL A 39 11.25 5.23 5.24
N MET A 40 11.71 4.18 5.93
CA MET A 40 11.12 2.85 5.85
C MET A 40 9.70 2.87 6.44
N ASP A 41 8.76 2.20 5.77
CA ASP A 41 7.34 2.16 6.17
C ASP A 41 6.75 3.54 6.48
N GLU A 42 7.19 4.55 5.73
CA GLU A 42 6.82 5.95 5.89
C GLU A 42 5.33 6.17 6.15
N GLN A 43 4.44 5.51 5.39
CA GLN A 43 2.98 5.67 5.51
C GLN A 43 2.40 5.09 6.80
N LEU A 44 3.15 4.24 7.51
CA LEU A 44 2.73 3.58 8.73
C LEU A 44 3.33 4.24 9.96
N LEU A 45 4.43 4.98 9.86
CA LEU A 45 5.03 5.64 11.02
C LEU A 45 4.02 6.59 11.69
N ASP A 46 3.95 6.53 13.02
CA ASP A 46 3.13 7.48 13.78
C ASP A 46 3.75 8.88 13.76
N GLY A 47 2.90 9.91 13.83
CA GLY A 47 3.33 11.32 13.73
C GLY A 47 3.84 11.76 12.35
N GLU A 48 4.40 12.97 12.31
CA GLU A 48 5.02 13.52 11.10
C GLU A 48 6.25 12.71 10.70
N THR A 49 6.40 12.42 9.39
CA THR A 49 7.52 11.60 8.90
C THR A 49 8.88 12.22 9.22
N VAL A 50 9.00 13.54 9.04
CA VAL A 50 10.22 14.31 9.25
C VAL A 50 9.83 15.65 9.88
N PRO A 51 9.72 15.72 11.22
CA PRO A 51 9.30 16.95 11.91
C PRO A 51 10.31 18.10 11.79
N ASP A 52 11.61 17.77 11.82
CA ASP A 52 12.72 18.70 11.61
C ASP A 52 13.57 18.24 10.42
N PRO A 53 13.25 18.72 9.20
CA PRO A 53 13.99 18.34 8.01
C PRO A 53 15.46 18.74 8.03
N GLU A 54 15.82 19.87 8.64
CA GLU A 54 17.20 20.35 8.65
C GLU A 54 18.08 19.42 9.49
N SER A 55 17.63 19.09 10.71
CA SER A 55 18.30 18.09 11.56
C SER A 55 18.36 16.71 10.87
N PHE A 56 17.28 16.28 10.23
CA PHE A 56 17.21 14.99 9.54
C PHE A 56 18.20 14.92 8.35
N ILE A 57 18.31 16.00 7.57
CA ILE A 57 19.24 16.11 6.45
C ILE A 57 20.69 16.13 6.95
N ALA A 58 20.98 16.83 8.07
CA ALA A 58 22.29 16.83 8.68
C ALA A 58 22.70 15.40 9.10
N GLY A 59 21.83 14.70 9.83
CA GLY A 59 22.07 13.31 10.22
C GLY A 59 22.28 12.37 9.02
N LEU A 60 21.53 12.57 7.93
CA LEU A 60 21.74 11.80 6.71
C LEU A 60 23.10 12.06 6.05
N ARG A 61 23.56 13.31 6.03
CA ARG A 61 24.88 13.68 5.48
C ARG A 61 26.03 13.12 6.30
N ASP A 62 25.86 13.04 7.62
CA ASP A 62 26.86 12.49 8.54
C ASP A 62 26.83 10.95 8.56
N SER A 63 25.75 10.34 8.07
CA SER A 63 25.62 8.88 7.98
C SER A 63 26.38 8.27 6.81
N ASP A 64 26.71 6.98 6.94
CA ASP A 64 27.26 6.17 5.84
C ASP A 64 26.22 5.76 4.78
N LEU A 65 24.96 6.23 4.91
CA LEU A 65 23.87 5.97 3.98
C LEU A 65 24.07 6.80 2.70
N ARG A 66 24.99 6.33 1.85
CA ARG A 66 25.31 6.96 0.56
C ARG A 66 24.09 7.03 -0.36
N ALA A 67 23.38 8.15 -0.34
CA ALA A 67 22.25 8.47 -1.20
C ALA A 67 22.46 9.81 -1.92
N ASP A 68 21.88 9.94 -3.11
CA ASP A 68 21.95 11.16 -3.93
C ASP A 68 20.77 12.10 -3.63
N ILE A 69 19.60 11.54 -3.34
CA ILE A 69 18.36 12.28 -3.05
C ILE A 69 17.72 11.67 -1.82
N PHE A 70 17.21 12.50 -0.92
CA PHE A 70 16.28 12.08 0.14
C PHE A 70 14.86 12.50 -0.22
N THR A 71 13.88 11.65 0.04
CA THR A 71 12.46 11.97 -0.15
C THR A 71 11.61 11.54 1.02
N PHE A 72 10.62 12.36 1.34
CA PHE A 72 9.56 12.06 2.27
C PHE A 72 8.26 12.77 1.87
N ALA A 73 7.13 12.24 2.30
CA ALA A 73 5.79 12.77 2.08
C ALA A 73 5.15 13.24 3.39
N GLN A 74 4.35 14.30 3.28
CA GLN A 74 3.38 14.65 4.30
C GLN A 74 2.29 13.59 4.38
N LYS A 75 1.65 13.53 5.55
CA LYS A 75 0.58 12.58 5.84
C LYS A 75 -0.73 13.33 6.03
N LEU A 76 -1.83 12.63 5.77
CA LEU A 76 -3.15 13.08 6.19
C LEU A 76 -3.18 13.31 7.71
N PRO A 77 -3.92 14.34 8.18
CA PRO A 77 -4.80 15.20 7.40
C PRO A 77 -4.11 16.41 6.73
N ASP A 78 -2.79 16.59 6.89
CA ASP A 78 -2.07 17.79 6.45
C ASP A 78 -1.72 17.78 4.96
N ILE A 79 -2.57 18.44 4.16
CA ILE A 79 -2.41 18.55 2.70
C ILE A 79 -1.70 19.83 2.24
N THR A 80 -1.59 20.84 3.11
CA THR A 80 -0.92 22.11 2.79
C THR A 80 0.59 21.93 2.89
N PRO A 81 1.38 22.31 1.87
CA PRO A 81 2.83 22.21 1.92
C PRO A 81 3.45 22.99 3.10
N LYS A 82 4.24 22.32 3.94
CA LYS A 82 4.93 22.89 5.11
C LYS A 82 6.39 23.27 4.83
N HIS A 83 7.05 22.60 3.89
CA HIS A 83 8.49 22.79 3.65
C HIS A 83 8.80 23.41 2.29
N ARG A 84 9.93 24.13 2.22
CA ARG A 84 10.43 24.82 1.01
C ARG A 84 11.47 23.99 0.24
N TYR A 85 11.12 22.74 -0.07
CA TYR A 85 11.94 21.86 -0.91
C TYR A 85 11.29 21.61 -2.28
N HIS A 86 11.98 20.90 -3.18
CA HIS A 86 11.39 20.47 -4.45
C HIS A 86 10.17 19.60 -4.16
N LEU A 87 9.00 20.12 -4.50
CA LEU A 87 7.71 19.50 -4.20
C LEU A 87 7.17 18.80 -5.43
N GLU A 88 6.70 17.57 -5.23
CA GLU A 88 5.84 16.87 -6.16
C GLU A 88 4.58 16.39 -5.43
N TRP A 89 3.50 16.19 -6.18
CA TRP A 89 2.24 15.70 -5.61
C TRP A 89 2.18 14.18 -5.68
N ASP A 90 2.16 13.55 -4.50
CA ASP A 90 1.75 12.16 -4.37
C ASP A 90 0.21 12.08 -4.30
N ASN A 91 -0.36 10.88 -4.40
CA ASN A 91 -1.80 10.68 -4.32
C ASN A 91 -2.15 9.54 -3.36
N ALA A 92 -3.13 9.80 -2.49
CA ALA A 92 -3.73 8.83 -1.60
C ALA A 92 -5.21 8.64 -1.92
N ALA A 93 -5.72 7.42 -1.72
CA ALA A 93 -7.15 7.15 -1.68
C ALA A 93 -7.62 7.25 -0.24
N ALA A 94 -8.49 8.21 0.08
CA ALA A 94 -8.99 8.38 1.43
C ALA A 94 -10.51 8.56 1.47
N ILE A 95 -11.15 8.01 2.49
CA ILE A 95 -12.51 8.38 2.90
C ILE A 95 -12.37 9.31 4.10
N PRO A 96 -12.80 10.57 4.03
CA PRO A 96 -12.92 11.40 5.22
C PRO A 96 -14.04 10.84 6.10
N ILE A 97 -13.73 10.66 7.37
CA ILE A 97 -14.61 10.02 8.36
C ILE A 97 -15.21 11.12 9.23
N THR A 98 -16.53 11.28 9.09
CA THR A 98 -17.35 12.15 9.94
C THR A 98 -18.38 11.31 10.67
N ARG A 99 -19.29 10.69 9.90
CA ARG A 99 -20.27 9.71 10.36
C ARG A 99 -20.42 8.57 9.35
N PHE A 100 -20.80 7.39 9.80
CA PHE A 100 -21.11 6.27 8.89
C PHE A 100 -22.28 6.62 7.96
N SER A 101 -23.28 7.35 8.45
CA SER A 101 -24.42 7.82 7.64
C SER A 101 -23.97 8.71 6.48
N ASP A 102 -23.01 9.61 6.71
CA ASP A 102 -22.48 10.49 5.67
C ASP A 102 -21.79 9.68 4.57
N TRP A 103 -21.00 8.67 4.95
CA TRP A 103 -20.43 7.74 3.98
C TRP A 103 -21.52 6.97 3.22
N TRP A 104 -22.45 6.36 3.94
CA TRP A 104 -23.51 5.52 3.37
C TRP A 104 -24.39 6.28 2.39
N GLU A 105 -24.84 7.48 2.74
CA GLU A 105 -25.82 8.23 1.97
C GLU A 105 -25.19 9.06 0.85
N ARG A 106 -23.98 9.60 1.07
CA ARG A 106 -23.39 10.61 0.18
C ARG A 106 -22.18 10.12 -0.60
N ARG A 107 -21.37 9.22 -0.03
CA ARG A 107 -20.09 8.79 -0.65
C ARG A 107 -20.19 7.41 -1.33
N ALA A 108 -20.78 6.43 -0.66
CA ALA A 108 -20.97 5.09 -1.18
C ALA A 108 -21.98 5.10 -2.33
N LYS A 109 -21.57 4.57 -3.49
CA LYS A 109 -22.47 4.49 -4.65
C LYS A 109 -23.63 3.50 -4.40
N PRO A 110 -24.78 3.65 -5.08
CA PRO A 110 -25.95 2.78 -4.87
C PRO A 110 -25.66 1.28 -5.00
N ASP A 111 -24.79 0.90 -5.94
CA ASP A 111 -24.36 -0.48 -6.14
C ASP A 111 -23.52 -1.02 -4.98
N VAL A 112 -22.70 -0.16 -4.34
CA VAL A 112 -21.97 -0.53 -3.12
C VAL A 112 -22.93 -0.75 -1.95
N ARG A 113 -23.89 0.13 -1.73
CA ARG A 113 -24.91 -0.06 -0.69
C ARG A 113 -25.71 -1.35 -0.91
N ALA A 114 -26.10 -1.62 -2.16
CA ALA A 114 -26.76 -2.86 -2.53
C ALA A 114 -25.87 -4.09 -2.27
N ALA A 115 -24.57 -4.00 -2.57
CA ALA A 115 -23.60 -5.07 -2.30
C ALA A 115 -23.45 -5.34 -0.79
N VAL A 116 -23.39 -4.30 0.04
CA VAL A 116 -23.33 -4.45 1.52
C VAL A 116 -24.60 -5.11 2.05
N LYS A 117 -25.79 -4.65 1.62
CA LYS A 117 -27.07 -5.27 2.00
C LYS A 117 -27.14 -6.73 1.54
N ARG A 118 -26.67 -7.02 0.32
CA ARG A 118 -26.62 -8.38 -0.23
C ARG A 118 -25.70 -9.29 0.57
N ALA A 119 -24.51 -8.82 0.95
CA ALA A 119 -23.59 -9.60 1.78
C ALA A 119 -24.27 -10.06 3.07
N LYS A 120 -24.93 -9.13 3.78
CA LYS A 120 -25.70 -9.45 4.98
C LYS A 120 -26.84 -10.44 4.70
N LYS A 121 -27.62 -10.23 3.64
CA LYS A 121 -28.72 -11.14 3.24
C LYS A 121 -28.22 -12.56 2.92
N LEU A 122 -27.02 -12.67 2.36
CA LEU A 122 -26.37 -13.95 2.04
C LEU A 122 -25.62 -14.54 3.24
N GLY A 123 -25.79 -14.02 4.47
CA GLY A 123 -25.20 -14.60 5.67
C GLY A 123 -23.73 -14.24 5.91
N VAL A 124 -23.16 -13.25 5.21
CA VAL A 124 -21.81 -12.78 5.52
C VAL A 124 -21.83 -11.97 6.81
N VAL A 125 -21.00 -12.36 7.77
CA VAL A 125 -20.80 -11.66 9.04
C VAL A 125 -19.45 -10.96 9.01
N VAL A 126 -19.43 -9.65 9.25
CA VAL A 126 -18.17 -8.87 9.30
C VAL A 126 -17.97 -8.32 10.71
N LYS A 127 -16.79 -8.56 11.29
CA LYS A 127 -16.46 -8.16 12.67
C LYS A 127 -14.99 -7.83 12.85
N LEU A 128 -14.69 -7.07 13.91
CA LEU A 128 -13.33 -7.02 14.45
C LEU A 128 -12.92 -8.43 14.86
N SER A 129 -11.71 -8.80 14.46
CA SER A 129 -11.16 -10.14 14.65
C SER A 129 -9.87 -10.01 15.44
N GLU A 130 -9.68 -10.90 16.40
CA GLU A 130 -8.44 -11.01 17.13
C GLU A 130 -7.37 -11.63 16.22
N PHE A 131 -6.14 -11.14 16.36
CA PHE A 131 -5.00 -11.74 15.66
C PHE A 131 -4.52 -12.96 16.45
N ASN A 132 -5.19 -14.09 16.23
CA ASN A 132 -4.86 -15.38 16.81
C ASN A 132 -4.56 -16.42 15.71
N ASP A 133 -4.16 -17.63 16.13
CA ASP A 133 -3.74 -18.68 15.20
C ASP A 133 -4.86 -19.09 14.24
N ALA A 134 -6.10 -19.19 14.70
CA ALA A 134 -7.26 -19.49 13.85
C ALA A 134 -7.48 -18.41 12.77
N PHE A 135 -7.27 -17.13 13.11
CA PHE A 135 -7.33 -16.04 12.13
C PHE A 135 -6.19 -16.14 11.11
N VAL A 136 -4.97 -16.43 11.56
CA VAL A 136 -3.79 -16.62 10.69
C VAL A 136 -3.96 -17.82 9.76
N GLU A 137 -4.53 -18.93 10.23
CA GLU A 137 -4.89 -20.07 9.37
C GLU A 137 -5.89 -19.67 8.28
N GLY A 138 -6.89 -18.84 8.64
CA GLY A 138 -7.80 -18.23 7.67
C GLY A 138 -7.08 -17.40 6.62
N ILE A 139 -6.13 -16.54 7.03
CA ILE A 139 -5.28 -15.78 6.10
C ILE A 139 -4.49 -16.72 5.19
N CYS A 140 -3.90 -17.79 5.74
CA CYS A 140 -3.16 -18.79 4.96
C CYS A 140 -4.04 -19.42 3.88
N ARG A 141 -5.28 -19.80 4.20
CA ARG A 141 -6.24 -20.33 3.22
C ARG A 141 -6.55 -19.32 2.13
N ILE A 142 -6.84 -18.06 2.50
CA ILE A 142 -7.08 -16.98 1.53
C ILE A 142 -5.87 -16.77 0.62
N TYR A 143 -4.66 -16.78 1.18
CA TYR A 143 -3.45 -16.55 0.42
C TYR A 143 -3.18 -17.68 -0.58
N ASN A 144 -3.46 -18.92 -0.18
CA ASN A 144 -3.19 -20.12 -0.97
C ASN A 144 -4.29 -20.48 -1.97
N GLU A 145 -5.34 -19.66 -2.13
CA GLU A 145 -6.39 -19.87 -3.12
C GLU A 145 -5.88 -19.78 -4.57
N SER A 146 -4.96 -18.87 -4.86
CA SER A 146 -4.47 -18.68 -6.23
C SER A 146 -3.06 -18.07 -6.27
N ALA A 147 -2.22 -18.64 -7.13
CA ALA A 147 -0.88 -18.12 -7.43
C ALA A 147 -0.88 -16.77 -8.17
N VAL A 148 -2.04 -16.35 -8.71
CA VAL A 148 -2.19 -15.11 -9.48
C VAL A 148 -3.36 -14.29 -8.95
N ARG A 149 -3.10 -13.02 -8.59
CA ARG A 149 -4.12 -12.05 -8.19
C ARG A 149 -4.01 -10.79 -9.06
N GLN A 150 -5.14 -10.36 -9.64
CA GLN A 150 -5.22 -9.20 -10.53
C GLN A 150 -4.23 -9.24 -11.71
N GLY A 151 -4.00 -10.42 -12.27
CA GLY A 151 -3.09 -10.63 -13.41
C GLY A 151 -1.60 -10.54 -13.05
N LYS A 152 -1.24 -10.58 -11.77
CA LYS A 152 0.15 -10.59 -11.30
C LYS A 152 0.39 -11.80 -10.38
N PRO A 153 1.62 -12.35 -10.36
CA PRO A 153 2.00 -13.35 -9.36
C PRO A 153 1.70 -12.84 -7.94
N PHE A 154 1.06 -13.68 -7.14
CA PHE A 154 0.66 -13.33 -5.80
C PHE A 154 1.76 -13.70 -4.80
N HIS A 155 2.41 -12.68 -4.27
CA HIS A 155 3.60 -12.82 -3.44
C HIS A 155 3.39 -13.52 -2.10
N HIS A 156 2.15 -13.66 -1.62
CA HIS A 156 1.86 -14.40 -0.40
C HIS A 156 1.44 -15.86 -0.64
N TYR A 157 1.40 -16.31 -1.89
CA TYR A 157 1.10 -17.71 -2.23
C TYR A 157 2.20 -18.65 -1.75
N ARG A 158 1.82 -19.82 -1.22
CA ARG A 158 2.68 -20.89 -0.66
C ARG A 158 3.60 -20.47 0.49
N LYS A 159 3.26 -19.41 1.21
CA LYS A 159 3.96 -19.09 2.47
C LYS A 159 3.49 -20.04 3.57
N ASP A 160 4.43 -20.44 4.41
CA ASP A 160 4.16 -21.22 5.62
C ASP A 160 3.46 -20.34 6.69
N PHE A 161 2.83 -21.01 7.65
CA PHE A 161 2.06 -20.37 8.71
C PHE A 161 2.89 -19.36 9.52
N GLU A 162 4.11 -19.72 9.93
CA GLU A 162 4.97 -18.86 10.75
C GLU A 162 5.38 -17.58 10.00
N THR A 163 5.66 -17.71 8.69
CA THR A 163 5.91 -16.55 7.84
C THR A 163 4.68 -15.66 7.69
N VAL A 164 3.49 -16.23 7.48
CA VAL A 164 2.24 -15.45 7.40
C VAL A 164 1.96 -14.74 8.73
N LYS A 165 2.14 -15.43 9.86
CA LYS A 165 1.98 -14.88 11.21
C LYS A 165 2.91 -13.69 11.43
N ARG A 166 4.22 -13.89 11.19
CA ARG A 166 5.26 -12.86 11.36
C ARG A 166 5.03 -11.62 10.49
N GLU A 167 4.64 -11.80 9.23
CA GLU A 167 4.40 -10.66 8.32
C GLU A 167 3.16 -9.85 8.72
N ASN A 168 2.11 -10.53 9.19
CA ASN A 168 0.86 -9.89 9.60
C ASN A 168 0.90 -9.32 11.03
N SER A 169 1.89 -9.71 11.86
CA SER A 169 2.09 -9.15 13.20
C SER A 169 2.89 -7.85 13.23
N THR A 170 3.25 -7.29 12.06
CA THR A 170 3.93 -5.99 11.98
C THR A 170 3.02 -4.85 12.46
N TYR A 171 3.49 -4.06 13.42
CA TYR A 171 2.70 -2.99 14.08
C TYR A 171 1.43 -3.50 14.75
N LEU A 172 1.48 -4.68 15.38
CA LEU A 172 0.31 -5.35 15.94
C LEU A 172 -0.41 -4.47 16.99
N GLU A 173 0.35 -3.76 17.81
CA GLU A 173 -0.13 -2.86 18.88
C GLU A 173 -0.99 -1.70 18.36
N ARG A 174 -0.84 -1.34 17.08
CA ARG A 174 -1.59 -0.28 16.40
C ARG A 174 -2.43 -0.81 15.25
N SER A 175 -2.48 -2.14 15.08
CA SER A 175 -3.23 -2.76 14.00
C SER A 175 -4.63 -3.15 14.46
N ALA A 176 -5.56 -3.12 13.52
CA ALA A 176 -6.84 -3.77 13.67
C ALA A 176 -7.13 -4.65 12.46
N PHE A 177 -7.80 -5.77 12.74
CA PHE A 177 -8.16 -6.77 11.77
C PHE A 177 -9.67 -6.87 11.69
N LEU A 178 -10.20 -6.77 10.48
CA LEU A 178 -11.59 -7.08 10.18
C LEU A 178 -11.63 -8.38 9.42
N GLY A 179 -12.46 -9.32 9.87
CA GLY A 179 -12.74 -10.56 9.17
C GLY A 179 -14.16 -10.56 8.61
N ALA A 180 -14.30 -11.05 7.39
CA ALA A 180 -15.58 -11.41 6.77
C ALA A 180 -15.72 -12.92 6.81
N TYR A 181 -16.80 -13.40 7.41
CA TYR A 181 -17.06 -14.80 7.66
C TYR A 181 -18.33 -15.26 6.95
N TYR A 182 -18.31 -16.46 6.38
CA TYR A 182 -19.48 -17.14 5.84
C TYR A 182 -19.45 -18.59 6.30
N ASN A 183 -20.50 -19.04 6.99
CA ASN A 183 -20.52 -20.35 7.67
C ASN A 183 -19.27 -20.58 8.53
N GLU A 184 -18.92 -19.58 9.35
CA GLU A 184 -17.75 -19.57 10.25
C GLU A 184 -16.37 -19.56 9.54
N GLU A 185 -16.31 -19.76 8.24
CA GLU A 185 -15.08 -19.66 7.45
C GLU A 185 -14.72 -18.20 7.18
N LEU A 186 -13.45 -17.82 7.42
CA LEU A 186 -12.90 -16.53 7.01
C LEU A 186 -12.75 -16.48 5.48
N ILE A 187 -13.60 -15.70 4.82
CA ILE A 187 -13.64 -15.54 3.35
C ILE A 187 -12.98 -14.24 2.85
N GLY A 188 -12.60 -13.36 3.76
CA GLY A 188 -11.85 -12.14 3.45
C GLY A 188 -11.51 -11.35 4.69
N PHE A 189 -10.53 -10.45 4.57
CA PHE A 189 -10.11 -9.61 5.68
C PHE A 189 -9.58 -8.24 5.22
N ILE A 190 -9.57 -7.31 6.17
CA ILE A 190 -8.81 -6.07 6.09
C ILE A 190 -7.86 -6.01 7.28
N ARG A 191 -6.61 -5.59 7.02
CA ARG A 191 -5.68 -5.13 8.05
C ARG A 191 -5.41 -3.64 7.81
N PHE A 192 -5.61 -2.84 8.83
CA PHE A 192 -5.17 -1.44 8.84
C PHE A 192 -4.40 -1.12 10.11
N VAL A 193 -3.53 -0.12 10.01
CA VAL A 193 -2.70 0.40 11.09
C VAL A 193 -3.17 1.81 11.42
N TYR A 194 -3.34 2.11 12.71
CA TYR A 194 -3.65 3.45 13.17
C TYR A 194 -2.39 4.33 13.13
N VAL A 195 -2.50 5.47 12.46
CA VAL A 195 -1.42 6.42 12.22
C VAL A 195 -1.93 7.82 12.54
N GLY A 196 -1.51 8.36 13.68
CA GLY A 196 -2.10 9.56 14.27
C GLY A 196 -3.61 9.45 14.33
N ASN A 197 -4.30 10.37 13.66
CA ASN A 197 -5.76 10.39 13.58
C ASN A 197 -6.31 9.73 12.30
N THR A 198 -5.63 8.74 11.73
CA THR A 198 -6.05 8.05 10.50
C THR A 198 -5.92 6.54 10.64
N ALA A 199 -6.63 5.77 9.80
CA ALA A 199 -6.41 4.34 9.62
C ALA A 199 -5.83 4.08 8.23
N THR A 200 -4.58 3.61 8.15
CA THR A 200 -3.91 3.26 6.90
C THR A 200 -4.05 1.78 6.62
N THR A 201 -4.76 1.47 5.53
CA THR A 201 -5.00 0.08 5.12
C THR A 201 -3.74 -0.54 4.53
N VAL A 202 -3.30 -1.65 5.13
CA VAL A 202 -2.16 -2.43 4.68
C VAL A 202 -2.59 -3.55 3.75
N GLN A 203 -3.70 -4.23 4.06
CA GLN A 203 -4.22 -5.33 3.25
C GLN A 203 -5.74 -5.31 3.16
N VAL A 204 -6.24 -5.66 1.97
CA VAL A 204 -7.67 -5.84 1.66
C VAL A 204 -7.75 -7.05 0.73
N ILE A 205 -7.99 -8.23 1.28
CA ILE A 205 -7.86 -9.49 0.54
C ILE A 205 -9.07 -10.37 0.85
N GLY A 206 -9.65 -10.98 -0.20
CA GLY A 206 -10.73 -11.97 -0.06
C GLY A 206 -10.55 -13.14 -1.01
N GLN A 207 -11.20 -14.24 -0.68
CA GLN A 207 -11.32 -15.41 -1.54
C GLN A 207 -12.20 -15.09 -2.75
N ARG A 208 -11.68 -15.36 -3.94
CA ARG A 208 -12.37 -15.25 -5.23
C ARG A 208 -13.63 -16.11 -5.26
N ALA A 209 -13.59 -17.30 -4.65
CA ALA A 209 -14.73 -18.21 -4.55
C ALA A 209 -15.97 -17.58 -3.88
N HIS A 210 -15.78 -16.54 -3.05
CA HIS A 210 -16.86 -15.86 -2.32
C HIS A 210 -17.15 -14.43 -2.81
N PHE A 211 -16.65 -14.03 -3.99
CA PHE A 211 -16.89 -12.68 -4.53
C PHE A 211 -18.35 -12.39 -4.87
N ASP A 212 -19.14 -13.43 -5.15
CA ASP A 212 -20.59 -13.37 -5.33
C ASP A 212 -21.32 -12.85 -4.07
N LYS A 213 -20.73 -13.11 -2.89
CA LYS A 213 -21.25 -12.72 -1.56
C LYS A 213 -20.83 -11.32 -1.12
N LYS A 214 -20.03 -10.62 -1.94
CA LYS A 214 -19.61 -9.23 -1.72
C LYS A 214 -18.86 -8.95 -0.38
N PRO A 215 -17.93 -9.82 0.07
CA PRO A 215 -17.23 -9.64 1.35
C PRO A 215 -16.44 -8.32 1.41
N MET A 216 -15.81 -7.91 0.31
CA MET A 216 -14.97 -6.71 0.30
C MET A 216 -15.76 -5.41 0.53
N ASN A 217 -16.97 -5.29 -0.02
CA ASN A 217 -17.82 -4.13 0.23
C ASN A 217 -18.28 -4.09 1.69
N ALA A 218 -18.65 -5.25 2.26
CA ALA A 218 -19.03 -5.35 3.65
C ALA A 218 -17.86 -5.04 4.61
N LEU A 219 -16.64 -5.46 4.26
CA LEU A 219 -15.41 -5.12 4.99
C LEU A 219 -15.12 -3.61 4.99
N ILE A 220 -15.25 -2.94 3.84
CA ILE A 220 -15.07 -1.48 3.77
C ILE A 220 -16.14 -0.75 4.60
N ALA A 221 -17.40 -1.19 4.52
CA ALA A 221 -18.46 -0.63 5.36
C ALA A 221 -18.11 -0.74 6.86
N LYS A 222 -17.68 -1.92 7.30
CA LYS A 222 -17.28 -2.12 8.70
C LYS A 222 -16.03 -1.32 9.07
N ALA A 223 -15.08 -1.13 8.15
CA ALA A 223 -13.92 -0.28 8.36
C ALA A 223 -14.30 1.18 8.60
N VAL A 224 -15.25 1.72 7.83
CA VAL A 224 -15.78 3.07 8.04
C VAL A 224 -16.45 3.19 9.41
N GLU A 225 -17.28 2.20 9.79
CA GLU A 225 -17.95 2.17 11.10
C GLU A 225 -16.93 2.16 12.26
N VAL A 226 -15.89 1.33 12.17
CA VAL A 226 -14.83 1.27 13.18
C VAL A 226 -14.02 2.57 13.24
N CYS A 227 -13.76 3.21 12.09
CA CYS A 227 -13.07 4.49 12.06
C CYS A 227 -13.91 5.59 12.72
N GLU A 228 -15.23 5.63 12.49
CA GLU A 228 -16.14 6.57 13.17
C GLU A 228 -16.14 6.34 14.68
N GLN A 229 -16.29 5.08 15.13
CA GLN A 229 -16.30 4.75 16.56
C GLN A 229 -15.02 5.20 17.27
N LYS A 230 -13.88 5.11 16.58
CA LYS A 230 -12.58 5.59 17.08
C LYS A 230 -12.33 7.09 16.84
N ARG A 231 -13.28 7.82 16.25
CA ARG A 231 -13.18 9.25 15.92
C ARG A 231 -11.98 9.60 15.04
N LEU A 232 -11.61 8.68 14.15
CA LEU A 232 -10.54 8.90 13.17
C LEU A 232 -11.00 9.91 12.13
N SER A 233 -10.06 10.67 11.57
CA SER A 233 -10.33 11.63 10.50
C SER A 233 -10.45 11.01 9.12
N HIS A 234 -9.70 9.93 8.84
CA HIS A 234 -9.64 9.32 7.51
C HIS A 234 -9.41 7.81 7.57
N LEU A 235 -10.06 7.09 6.64
CA LEU A 235 -9.67 5.74 6.23
C LEU A 235 -8.89 5.83 4.92
N VAL A 236 -7.60 5.48 4.95
CA VAL A 236 -6.69 5.54 3.82
C VAL A 236 -6.50 4.15 3.22
N TYR A 237 -6.53 4.06 1.89
CA TYR A 237 -6.28 2.81 1.18
C TYR A 237 -5.22 3.01 0.09
N GLY A 238 -3.95 3.18 0.49
CA GLY A 238 -2.82 3.36 -0.41
C GLY A 238 -3.05 4.46 -1.46
N SER A 239 -2.40 4.35 -2.62
CA SER A 239 -2.57 5.33 -3.71
C SER A 239 -3.93 5.21 -4.41
N TYR A 240 -4.47 6.32 -4.90
CA TYR A 240 -5.72 6.36 -5.65
C TYR A 240 -5.54 5.87 -7.09
N ILE A 241 -4.49 6.38 -7.74
CA ILE A 241 -4.09 6.02 -9.10
C ILE A 241 -2.80 5.22 -9.03
N TYR A 242 -2.82 4.02 -9.59
CA TYR A 242 -1.62 3.23 -9.89
C TYR A 242 -1.32 3.34 -11.39
N LYS A 243 -0.04 3.19 -11.78
CA LYS A 243 0.44 3.36 -13.17
C LYS A 243 -0.51 2.75 -14.23
N GLY A 244 -1.23 3.60 -14.94
CA GLY A 244 -2.27 3.25 -15.91
C GLY A 244 -3.64 3.81 -15.50
N ARG A 245 -4.20 4.72 -16.31
CA ARG A 245 -5.56 5.25 -16.09
C ARG A 245 -6.55 4.10 -16.22
N ASN A 246 -7.44 3.91 -15.24
CA ASN A 246 -8.55 2.94 -15.19
C ASN A 246 -8.20 1.49 -14.78
N SER A 247 -7.75 1.29 -13.54
CA SER A 247 -7.70 -0.05 -12.93
C SER A 247 -9.02 -0.42 -12.26
N SER A 248 -9.35 -1.72 -12.20
CA SER A 248 -10.51 -2.22 -11.44
C SER A 248 -10.46 -1.85 -9.96
N LEU A 249 -9.24 -1.72 -9.40
CA LEU A 249 -9.02 -1.28 -8.03
C LEU A 249 -9.35 0.21 -7.84
N THR A 250 -8.99 1.07 -8.79
CA THR A 250 -9.34 2.50 -8.76
C THR A 250 -10.86 2.67 -8.82
N GLU A 251 -11.55 1.91 -9.68
CA GLU A 251 -13.01 1.91 -9.75
C GLU A 251 -13.67 1.38 -8.48
N PHE A 252 -13.11 0.31 -7.89
CA PHE A 252 -13.56 -0.20 -6.60
C PHE A 252 -13.44 0.90 -5.51
N LYS A 253 -12.31 1.59 -5.42
CA LYS A 253 -12.09 2.68 -4.46
C LYS A 253 -13.09 3.81 -4.67
N ARG A 254 -13.21 4.31 -5.90
CA ARG A 254 -14.14 5.37 -6.28
C ARG A 254 -15.59 5.03 -5.91
N ARG A 255 -16.04 3.80 -6.20
CA ARG A 255 -17.41 3.35 -5.90
C ARG A 255 -17.68 3.22 -4.40
N ASN A 256 -16.68 2.81 -3.63
CA ASN A 256 -16.77 2.74 -2.16
C ASN A 256 -16.62 4.12 -1.49
N GLY A 257 -16.52 5.21 -2.25
CA GLY A 257 -16.47 6.56 -1.71
C GLY A 257 -15.08 7.04 -1.29
N PHE A 258 -14.01 6.35 -1.70
CA PHE A 258 -12.67 6.90 -1.60
C PHE A 258 -12.50 8.04 -2.59
N GLU A 259 -11.83 9.10 -2.15
CA GLU A 259 -11.49 10.28 -2.93
C GLU A 259 -9.98 10.37 -3.14
N GLN A 260 -9.58 11.02 -4.22
CA GLN A 260 -8.17 11.31 -4.46
C GLN A 260 -7.76 12.51 -3.60
N VAL A 261 -6.82 12.28 -2.69
CA VAL A 261 -6.17 13.34 -1.93
C VAL A 261 -4.75 13.51 -2.44
N LEU A 262 -4.36 14.74 -2.75
CA LEU A 262 -2.99 15.07 -3.13
C LEU A 262 -2.18 15.39 -1.87
N LEU A 263 -1.03 14.73 -1.73
CA LEU A 263 -0.13 14.91 -0.59
C LEU A 263 1.21 15.47 -1.07
N PRO A 264 1.75 16.51 -0.39
CA PRO A 264 3.09 17.00 -0.69
C PRO A 264 4.14 15.91 -0.46
N ARG A 265 4.94 15.61 -1.49
CA ARG A 265 6.16 14.83 -1.39
C ARG A 265 7.35 15.72 -1.71
N TYR A 266 8.30 15.75 -0.80
CA TYR A 266 9.51 16.55 -0.90
C TYR A 266 10.67 15.71 -1.42
N TYR A 267 11.52 16.35 -2.22
CA TYR A 267 12.78 15.80 -2.67
C TYR A 267 13.91 16.78 -2.35
N ILE A 268 14.94 16.25 -1.70
CA ILE A 268 16.07 17.01 -1.21
C ILE A 268 17.33 16.41 -1.84
N PRO A 269 18.10 17.19 -2.63
CA PRO A 269 19.37 16.70 -3.15
C PRO A 269 20.42 16.64 -2.04
N LEU A 270 20.98 15.45 -1.80
CA LEU A 270 22.08 15.25 -0.86
C LEU A 270 23.44 15.42 -1.54
N THR A 271 23.50 15.17 -2.85
CA THR A 271 24.73 15.29 -3.66
C THR A 271 24.53 16.21 -4.87
N LEU A 272 25.63 16.65 -5.49
CA LEU A 272 25.58 17.41 -6.75
C LEU A 272 24.87 16.61 -7.86
N LYS A 273 25.09 15.29 -7.88
CA LYS A 273 24.40 14.37 -8.79
C LYS A 273 22.89 14.36 -8.53
N GLY A 274 22.46 14.29 -7.27
CA GLY A 274 21.05 14.41 -6.90
C GLY A 274 20.43 15.74 -7.36
N LYS A 275 21.17 16.84 -7.22
CA LYS A 275 20.74 18.18 -7.69
C LYS A 275 20.52 18.21 -9.20
N ILE A 276 21.44 17.64 -9.98
CA ILE A 276 21.30 17.53 -11.45
C ILE A 276 20.12 16.61 -11.80
N ALA A 277 20.01 15.46 -11.14
CA ALA A 277 18.94 14.50 -11.38
C ALA A 277 17.56 15.11 -11.12
N LEU A 278 17.37 15.86 -10.02
CA LEU A 278 16.11 16.56 -9.74
C LEU A 278 15.81 17.63 -10.79
N LYS A 279 16.80 18.45 -11.16
CA LYS A 279 16.62 19.50 -12.18
C LYS A 279 16.19 18.93 -13.53
N LEU A 280 16.70 17.75 -13.88
CA LEU A 280 16.38 17.04 -15.13
C LEU A 280 15.22 16.04 -14.98
N ASN A 281 14.57 15.97 -13.82
CA ASN A 281 13.53 15.00 -13.47
C ASN A 281 13.92 13.52 -13.60
N LEU A 282 15.22 13.18 -13.56
CA LEU A 282 15.75 11.81 -13.72
C LEU A 282 15.47 10.90 -12.51
N HIS A 283 14.97 11.46 -11.41
CA HIS A 283 14.47 10.70 -10.26
C HIS A 283 13.12 10.05 -10.53
N ARG A 284 12.38 10.52 -11.53
CA ARG A 284 11.12 9.90 -11.93
C ARG A 284 11.38 8.61 -12.69
N PRO A 285 10.49 7.61 -12.57
CA PRO A 285 10.57 6.40 -13.36
C PRO A 285 10.68 6.70 -14.87
N LEU A 286 11.59 6.04 -15.58
CA LEU A 286 11.76 6.18 -17.04
C LEU A 286 10.43 6.08 -17.82
N ALA A 287 9.51 5.24 -17.36
CA ALA A 287 8.19 5.07 -17.96
C ALA A 287 7.34 6.35 -17.98
N ASP A 288 7.61 7.30 -17.08
CA ASP A 288 6.91 8.58 -17.00
C ASP A 288 7.51 9.62 -17.97
N HIS A 289 8.67 9.32 -18.55
CA HIS A 289 9.32 10.10 -19.63
C HIS A 289 9.04 9.53 -21.02
N VAL A 290 8.50 8.32 -21.12
CA VAL A 290 8.20 7.66 -22.40
C VAL A 290 6.75 7.97 -22.82
N PRO A 291 6.51 8.47 -24.04
CA PRO A 291 5.17 8.70 -24.56
C PRO A 291 4.27 7.46 -24.43
N GLN A 292 3.03 7.68 -23.98
CA GLN A 292 2.06 6.62 -23.67
C GLN A 292 1.84 5.58 -24.79
N PRO A 293 1.85 5.93 -26.11
CA PRO A 293 1.74 4.96 -27.19
C PRO A 293 2.86 3.92 -27.20
N LEU A 294 4.10 4.35 -26.90
CA LEU A 294 5.27 3.47 -26.86
C LEU A 294 5.23 2.53 -25.66
N VAL A 295 4.74 3.01 -24.51
CA VAL A 295 4.51 2.16 -23.32
C VAL A 295 3.51 1.04 -23.62
N VAL A 296 2.44 1.34 -24.38
CA VAL A 296 1.44 0.34 -24.77
C VAL A 296 2.04 -0.71 -25.71
N GLN A 297 2.86 -0.29 -26.68
CA GLN A 297 3.53 -1.21 -27.60
C GLN A 297 4.56 -2.11 -26.89
N LEU A 298 5.40 -1.55 -26.02
CA LEU A 298 6.35 -2.32 -25.23
C LEU A 298 5.65 -3.35 -24.32
N LYS A 299 4.52 -2.96 -23.71
CA LYS A 299 3.70 -3.91 -22.92
C LYS A 299 3.08 -5.02 -23.78
N ARG A 300 2.67 -4.75 -25.03
CA ARG A 300 2.18 -5.78 -25.95
C ARG A 300 3.29 -6.78 -26.30
N ILE A 301 4.48 -6.28 -26.64
CA ILE A 301 5.65 -7.12 -26.95
C ILE A 301 6.03 -7.97 -25.72
N GLN A 302 6.07 -7.36 -24.53
CA GLN A 302 6.37 -8.09 -23.29
C GLN A 302 5.34 -9.18 -23.00
N ARG A 303 4.06 -8.93 -23.29
CA ARG A 303 2.97 -9.91 -23.09
C ARG A 303 3.08 -11.08 -24.07
N LEU A 304 3.41 -10.81 -25.33
CA LEU A 304 3.68 -11.83 -26.34
C LEU A 304 4.89 -12.69 -25.95
N TRP A 305 5.97 -12.07 -25.49
CA TRP A 305 7.16 -12.78 -24.99
C TRP A 305 6.87 -13.63 -23.75
N SER A 306 6.06 -13.12 -22.82
CA SER A 306 5.70 -13.87 -21.61
C SER A 306 4.82 -15.07 -21.93
N ASN A 307 3.89 -14.93 -22.89
CA ASN A 307 3.05 -16.02 -23.37
C ASN A 307 3.88 -17.08 -24.10
N PHE A 308 4.78 -16.65 -24.99
CA PHE A 308 5.69 -17.56 -25.69
C PHE A 308 6.57 -18.36 -24.73
N LYS A 309 7.04 -17.73 -23.65
CA LYS A 309 7.84 -18.40 -22.61
C LYS A 309 7.02 -19.40 -21.78
N LEU A 310 5.75 -19.08 -21.49
CA LEU A 310 4.83 -20.00 -20.80
C LEU A 310 4.48 -21.21 -21.69
N GLU A 311 4.28 -21.01 -22.99
CA GLU A 311 4.06 -22.10 -23.96
C GLU A 311 5.28 -23.01 -24.04
N SER A 312 6.50 -22.44 -24.13
CA SER A 312 7.74 -23.24 -24.17
C SER A 312 8.02 -24.06 -22.89
N GLU A 313 7.61 -23.57 -21.72
CA GLU A 313 7.75 -24.30 -20.45
C GLU A 313 6.70 -25.42 -20.28
N THR A 314 5.56 -25.31 -20.98
CA THR A 314 4.49 -26.32 -20.99
C THR A 314 4.84 -27.48 -21.93
N GLU A 315 5.44 -27.19 -23.09
CA GLU A 315 5.94 -28.20 -24.04
C GLU A 315 7.15 -28.99 -23.51
N ALA A 316 8.02 -28.37 -22.71
CA ALA A 316 9.18 -29.05 -22.11
C ALA A 316 8.83 -29.95 -20.90
N SER A 317 7.59 -29.89 -20.40
CA SER A 317 7.09 -30.68 -19.26
C SER A 317 6.11 -31.79 -19.68
N SER A 318 5.95 -32.00 -21.00
CA SER A 318 5.11 -33.02 -21.64
C SER A 318 5.98 -34.14 -22.20
#